data_AF-A0A962YIY9-F1
#
_entry.id   AF-A0A962YIY9-F1
#
_cell.length_a   1.000
_cell.length_b   1.000
_cell.length_c   1.000
_cell.angle_alpha   90.00
_cell.angle_beta   90.00
_cell.angle_gamma   90.00
#
_symmetry.space_group_name_H-M   'P 1'
#
loop_
_entity.id
_entity.type
_entity.pdbx_description
1 polymer ?
#
loop_
_entity_poly.entity_id
_entity_poly.type
_entity_poly.pdbx_seq_one_letter_code
_entity_poly.pdbx_strand_id
1 'polypeptide(L)'
;MIFFESWQELFRVAVSALLVYPFVILSVRISGKRSTSKMNNFDWIVTVAMGSIVGSAILLKDVVMIEVFLSISMLLGLQYVVTKASTRFPAVSRAVRARPALLFFDGLFQEQTMAKERITKEEIKSAIRASGFCNLSEVGAVIMEADATLSVLQKTDNRPGLLDEVR
;
A
#
# COMPACT_ATOMS: atom_id res chain seq x y z
N MET A 1 -4.55 -8.86 -38.53
CA MET A 1 -3.39 -9.40 -37.80
C MET A 1 -3.63 -9.34 -36.28
N ILE A 2 -4.74 -9.90 -35.77
CA ILE A 2 -5.05 -9.82 -34.31
C ILE A 2 -4.31 -10.89 -33.50
N PHE A 3 -3.88 -11.99 -34.14
CA PHE A 3 -3.31 -13.14 -33.43
C PHE A 3 -1.81 -13.36 -33.66
N PHE A 4 -1.26 -12.86 -34.77
CA PHE A 4 0.12 -13.13 -35.15
C PHE A 4 0.61 -12.12 -36.19
N GLU A 5 1.68 -11.39 -35.87
CA GLU A 5 2.38 -10.54 -36.85
C GLU A 5 3.64 -11.23 -37.37
N SER A 6 4.52 -11.72 -36.49
CA SER A 6 5.71 -12.46 -36.91
C SER A 6 6.32 -13.31 -35.80
N TRP A 7 7.10 -14.33 -36.18
CA TRP A 7 7.87 -15.15 -35.25
C TRP A 7 8.97 -14.36 -34.53
N GLN A 8 9.51 -13.31 -35.17
CA GLN A 8 10.55 -12.47 -34.59
C GLN A 8 10.03 -11.69 -33.38
N GLU A 9 8.78 -11.23 -33.44
CA GLU A 9 8.11 -10.54 -32.34
C GLU A 9 7.95 -11.45 -31.12
N LEU A 10 7.46 -12.68 -31.33
CA LEU A 10 7.32 -13.67 -30.26
C LEU A 10 8.67 -14.03 -29.64
N PHE A 11 9.70 -14.21 -30.47
CA PHE A 11 11.05 -14.50 -30.00
C PHE A 11 11.61 -13.34 -29.15
N ARG A 12 11.44 -12.09 -29.60
CA ARG A 12 11.87 -10.91 -28.84
C ARG A 12 11.18 -10.86 -27.48
N VAL A 13 9.85 -11.04 -27.44
CA VAL A 13 9.06 -11.06 -26.19
C VAL A 13 9.57 -12.15 -25.24
N ALA A 14 9.83 -13.35 -25.75
CA ALA A 14 10.35 -14.46 -24.95
C ALA A 14 11.73 -14.17 -24.36
N VAL A 15 12.65 -13.59 -25.15
CA VAL A 15 13.99 -13.21 -24.69
C VAL A 15 13.92 -12.08 -23.66
N SER A 16 13.12 -11.03 -23.92
CA SER A 16 12.93 -9.92 -22.97
C SER A 16 12.36 -10.43 -21.64
N ALA A 17 11.35 -11.30 -21.67
CA ALA A 17 10.79 -11.89 -20.46
C ALA A 17 11.84 -12.72 -19.68
N LEU A 18 12.63 -13.52 -20.37
CA LEU A 18 13.69 -14.34 -19.76
C LEU A 18 14.78 -13.49 -19.10
N LEU A 19 15.09 -12.30 -19.65
CA LEU A 19 16.07 -11.37 -19.10
C LEU A 19 15.52 -10.57 -17.91
N VAL A 20 14.28 -10.09 -18.00
CA VAL A 20 13.68 -9.23 -16.96
C VAL A 20 13.26 -10.05 -15.74
N TYR A 21 12.80 -11.29 -15.93
CA TYR A 21 12.25 -12.11 -14.85
C TYR A 21 13.22 -12.36 -13.67
N PRO A 22 14.48 -12.79 -13.89
CA PRO A 22 15.45 -12.93 -12.80
C PRO A 22 15.71 -11.62 -12.05
N PHE A 23 15.72 -10.50 -12.78
CA PHE A 23 15.95 -9.18 -12.22
C PHE A 23 14.79 -8.73 -11.31
N VAL A 24 13.54 -9.02 -11.69
CA VAL A 24 12.37 -8.78 -10.84
C VAL A 24 12.42 -9.66 -9.58
N ILE A 25 12.76 -10.94 -9.70
CA ILE A 25 12.92 -11.82 -8.53
C ILE A 25 13.97 -11.26 -7.58
N LEU A 26 15.12 -10.85 -8.09
CA LEU A 26 16.19 -10.26 -7.28
C LEU A 26 15.73 -8.97 -6.59
N SER A 27 15.04 -8.10 -7.33
CA SER A 27 14.45 -6.86 -6.83
C SER A 27 13.49 -7.10 -5.66
N VAL A 28 12.55 -8.03 -5.81
CA VAL A 28 11.59 -8.41 -4.76
C VAL A 28 12.31 -9.03 -3.56
N ARG A 29 13.30 -9.90 -3.79
CA ARG A 29 14.12 -10.51 -2.72
C ARG A 29 14.87 -9.48 -1.89
N ILE A 30 15.40 -8.42 -2.52
CA ILE A 30 16.10 -7.32 -1.82
C ILE A 30 15.11 -6.52 -0.98
N SER A 31 13.91 -6.21 -1.51
CA SER A 31 12.86 -5.50 -0.77
C SER A 31 12.24 -6.33 0.38
N GLY A 32 12.11 -7.65 0.19
CA GLY A 32 11.30 -8.53 1.05
C GLY A 32 11.82 -8.80 2.46
N LYS A 33 13.11 -8.58 2.75
CA LYS A 33 13.66 -8.86 4.11
C LYS A 33 13.25 -7.86 5.19
N ARG A 34 12.49 -6.80 4.86
CA ARG A 34 12.25 -5.67 5.77
C ARG A 34 10.80 -5.26 6.01
N SER A 35 9.81 -5.87 5.33
CA SER A 35 8.43 -5.37 5.32
C SER A 35 7.40 -6.30 5.95
N THR A 36 7.76 -6.97 7.05
CA THR A 36 6.77 -7.70 7.86
C THR A 36 6.22 -6.75 8.92
N SER A 37 5.20 -5.95 8.56
CA SER A 37 4.06 -5.74 9.46
C SER A 37 2.84 -5.20 8.72
N LYS A 38 2.94 -4.15 7.90
CA LYS A 38 1.85 -3.63 7.04
C LYS A 38 2.50 -2.88 5.87
N MET A 39 2.11 -3.19 4.63
CA MET A 39 2.69 -2.54 3.43
C MET A 39 2.27 -1.08 3.40
N ASN A 40 3.21 -0.13 3.28
CA ASN A 40 2.84 1.28 3.18
C ASN A 40 2.20 1.55 1.80
N ASN A 41 1.29 2.51 1.69
CA ASN A 41 0.68 2.92 0.41
C ASN A 41 1.74 3.25 -0.66
N PHE A 42 2.91 3.75 -0.23
CA PHE A 42 4.05 3.98 -1.11
C PHE A 42 4.67 2.70 -1.69
N ASP A 43 4.74 1.62 -0.91
CA ASP A 43 5.26 0.33 -1.39
C ASP A 43 4.33 -0.25 -2.47
N TRP A 44 3.02 -0.06 -2.31
CA TRP A 44 2.02 -0.39 -3.32
C TRP A 44 2.23 0.39 -4.62
N ILE A 45 2.39 1.71 -4.54
CA ILE A 45 2.61 2.56 -5.72
C ILE A 45 3.88 2.13 -6.48
N VAL A 46 4.97 1.88 -5.76
CA VAL A 46 6.24 1.44 -6.38
C VAL A 46 6.10 0.06 -7.03
N THR A 47 5.38 -0.86 -6.39
CA THR A 47 5.11 -2.19 -6.94
C THR A 47 4.32 -2.12 -8.24
N VAL A 48 3.28 -1.27 -8.28
CA VAL A 48 2.47 -1.05 -9.49
C VAL A 48 3.31 -0.40 -10.61
N ALA A 49 4.10 0.62 -10.29
CA ALA A 49 4.98 1.28 -11.26
C ALA A 49 6.02 0.30 -11.83
N MET A 50 6.62 -0.54 -10.99
CA MET A 50 7.56 -1.57 -11.42
C MET A 50 6.88 -2.59 -12.35
N GLY A 51 5.66 -3.03 -12.03
CA GLY A 51 4.89 -3.91 -12.90
C GLY A 51 4.63 -3.30 -14.28
N SER A 52 4.31 -2.00 -14.34
CA SER A 52 4.14 -1.27 -15.60
C SER A 52 5.43 -1.20 -16.42
N ILE A 53 6.57 -0.93 -15.77
CA ILE A 53 7.89 -0.92 -16.44
C ILE A 53 8.24 -2.31 -16.98
N VAL A 54 8.01 -3.37 -16.21
CA VAL A 54 8.27 -4.75 -16.63
C VAL A 54 7.39 -5.14 -17.81
N GLY A 55 6.09 -4.84 -17.75
CA GLY A 55 5.18 -5.09 -18.87
C GLY A 55 5.60 -4.34 -20.13
N SER A 56 6.05 -3.09 -19.96
CA SER A 56 6.55 -2.28 -21.07
C SER A 56 7.82 -2.85 -21.69
N ALA A 57 8.76 -3.32 -20.85
CA ALA A 57 10.01 -3.95 -21.29
C ALA A 57 9.79 -5.24 -22.10
N ILE A 58 8.74 -5.99 -21.77
CA ILE A 58 8.43 -7.27 -22.44
C ILE A 58 7.69 -7.03 -23.76
N LEU A 59 6.76 -6.07 -23.79
CA LEU A 59 5.82 -5.92 -24.91
C LEU A 59 6.24 -4.87 -25.95
N LEU A 60 6.85 -3.75 -25.54
CA LEU A 60 7.20 -2.68 -26.47
C LEU A 60 8.50 -2.98 -27.21
N LYS A 61 8.56 -2.58 -28.48
CA LYS A 61 9.71 -2.84 -29.36
C LYS A 61 10.88 -1.90 -29.10
N ASP A 62 10.59 -0.67 -28.68
CA ASP A 62 11.55 0.44 -28.62
C ASP A 62 12.08 0.70 -27.20
N VAL A 63 11.91 -0.27 -26.29
CA VAL A 63 12.37 -0.14 -24.90
C VAL A 63 13.76 -0.73 -24.76
N VAL A 64 14.70 0.11 -24.32
CA VAL A 64 16.09 -0.30 -24.09
C VAL A 64 16.21 -1.00 -22.73
N MET A 65 16.74 -2.23 -22.69
CA MET A 65 16.81 -3.03 -21.46
C MET A 65 17.61 -2.36 -20.33
N ILE A 66 18.67 -1.60 -20.63
CA ILE A 66 19.43 -0.90 -19.59
C ILE A 66 18.60 0.19 -18.91
N GLU A 67 17.70 0.85 -19.65
CA GLU A 67 16.79 1.87 -19.09
C GLU A 67 15.77 1.22 -18.15
N VAL A 68 15.31 0.01 -18.49
CA VAL A 68 14.42 -0.80 -17.63
C VAL A 68 15.10 -1.12 -16.31
N PHE A 69 16.32 -1.68 -16.36
CA PHE A 69 17.06 -2.04 -15.16
C PHE A 69 17.41 -0.82 -14.31
N LEU A 70 17.82 0.29 -14.95
CA LEU A 70 18.08 1.55 -14.25
C LEU A 70 16.82 2.10 -13.58
N SER A 71 15.68 2.09 -14.28
CA SER A 71 14.41 2.62 -13.78
C SER A 71 13.93 1.85 -12.55
N ILE A 72 13.93 0.51 -12.63
CA ILE A 72 13.53 -0.33 -11.50
C ILE A 72 14.53 -0.15 -10.33
N SER A 73 15.84 -0.14 -10.60
CA SER A 73 16.85 0.07 -9.56
C SER A 73 16.69 1.43 -8.86
N MET A 74 16.38 2.48 -9.63
CA MET A 74 16.17 3.83 -9.12
C MET A 74 14.89 3.90 -8.28
N LEU A 75 13.80 3.28 -8.72
CA LEU A 75 12.55 3.19 -7.95
C LEU A 75 12.77 2.49 -6.61
N LEU A 76 13.45 1.34 -6.61
CA LEU A 76 13.78 0.62 -5.38
C LEU A 76 14.74 1.40 -4.48
N GLY A 77 15.72 2.07 -5.06
CA GLY A 77 16.66 2.93 -4.34
C GLY A 77 15.95 4.10 -3.65
N LEU A 78 15.06 4.79 -4.38
CA LEU A 78 14.23 5.87 -3.83
C LEU A 78 13.30 5.35 -2.74
N GLN A 79 12.63 4.21 -2.97
CA GLN A 79 11.79 3.56 -1.95
C GLN A 79 12.60 3.28 -0.68
N TYR A 80 13.81 2.72 -0.82
CA TYR A 80 14.69 2.46 0.32
C TYR A 80 15.08 3.74 1.07
N VAL A 81 15.44 4.81 0.34
CA VAL A 81 15.78 6.11 0.91
C VAL A 81 14.59 6.69 1.68
N VAL A 82 13.40 6.67 1.08
CA VAL A 82 12.16 7.16 1.69
C VAL A 82 11.83 6.37 2.95
N THR A 83 11.91 5.04 2.90
CA THR A 83 11.66 4.18 4.07
C THR A 83 12.67 4.46 5.18
N LYS A 84 13.97 4.54 4.87
CA LYS A 84 15.01 4.86 5.85
C LYS A 84 14.83 6.28 6.42
N ALA A 85 14.50 7.25 5.58
CA ALA A 85 14.21 8.62 6.01
C ALA A 85 12.97 8.68 6.91
N SER A 86 11.92 7.90 6.62
CA SER A 86 10.72 7.83 7.46
C SER A 86 11.01 7.32 8.88
N THR A 87 11.98 6.42 9.04
CA THR A 87 12.40 5.93 10.36
C THR A 87 13.24 6.94 11.15
N ARG A 88 13.87 7.91 10.48
CA ARG A 88 14.76 8.89 11.10
C ARG A 88 14.11 10.25 11.30
N PHE A 89 13.18 10.64 10.42
CA PHE A 89 12.59 11.97 10.39
C PHE A 89 11.07 11.90 10.54
N PRO A 90 10.50 12.43 11.63
CA PRO A 90 9.05 12.45 11.86
C PRO A 90 8.25 13.23 10.81
N ALA A 91 8.87 14.20 10.12
CA ALA A 91 8.24 14.92 9.02
C ALA A 91 8.05 14.04 7.78
N VAL A 92 9.07 13.26 7.40
CA VAL A 92 8.98 12.28 6.31
C VAL A 92 8.01 11.17 6.67
N SER A 93 8.04 10.70 7.91
CA SER A 93 7.03 9.75 8.40
C SER A 93 5.61 10.29 8.24
N ARG A 94 5.35 11.55 8.61
CA ARG A 94 4.02 12.18 8.42
C ARG A 94 3.61 12.39 6.97
N ALA A 95 4.57 12.67 6.09
CA ALA A 95 4.29 12.87 4.67
C ALA A 95 4.05 11.55 3.91
N VAL A 96 4.69 10.47 4.36
CA VAL A 96 4.77 9.21 3.61
C VAL A 96 3.97 8.08 4.27
N ARG A 97 3.73 8.13 5.59
CA ARG A 97 2.89 7.15 6.29
C ARG A 97 1.57 7.79 6.65
N ALA A 98 0.48 7.18 6.20
CA ALA A 98 -0.82 7.46 6.77
C ALA A 98 -0.79 7.09 8.27
N ARG A 99 -1.37 7.95 9.10
CA ARG A 99 -1.48 7.70 10.53
C ARG A 99 -2.86 7.13 10.82
N PRO A 100 -2.97 6.24 11.83
CA PRO A 100 -4.28 5.81 12.25
C PRO A 100 -5.09 7.01 12.72
N ALA A 101 -6.36 7.06 12.31
CA ALA A 101 -7.26 8.18 12.60
C ALA A 101 -8.50 7.69 13.34
N LEU A 102 -8.84 8.34 14.46
CA LEU A 102 -10.01 7.98 15.24
C LEU A 102 -11.28 8.51 14.56
N LEU A 103 -12.17 7.62 14.13
CA LEU A 103 -13.41 7.98 13.42
C LEU A 103 -14.64 7.93 14.31
N PHE A 104 -14.65 7.02 15.29
CA PHE A 104 -15.72 6.87 16.26
C PHE A 104 -15.12 6.56 17.63
N PHE A 105 -15.62 7.18 18.68
CA PHE A 105 -15.19 6.93 20.05
C PHE A 105 -16.34 7.14 21.03
N ASP A 106 -16.59 6.13 21.86
CA ASP A 106 -17.54 6.16 22.97
C ASP A 106 -18.92 6.76 22.61
N GLY A 107 -19.51 6.30 21.51
CA GLY A 107 -20.83 6.75 21.06
C GLY A 107 -20.83 7.99 20.17
N LEU A 108 -19.69 8.67 20.00
CA LEU A 108 -19.57 9.90 19.22
C LEU A 108 -18.78 9.69 17.92
N PHE A 109 -19.35 10.19 16.83
CA PHE A 109 -18.66 10.27 15.54
C PHE A 109 -17.72 11.47 15.52
N GLN A 110 -16.48 11.26 15.07
CA GLN A 110 -15.47 12.29 14.96
C GLN A 110 -15.58 12.99 13.60
N GLU A 111 -16.61 13.82 13.43
CA GLU A 111 -16.99 14.45 12.14
C GLU A 111 -15.81 15.18 11.45
N GLN A 112 -14.96 15.85 12.23
CA GLN A 112 -13.79 16.55 11.68
C GLN A 112 -12.76 15.59 11.08
N THR A 113 -12.51 14.47 11.76
CA THR A 113 -11.58 13.44 11.29
C THR A 113 -12.18 12.68 10.11
N MET A 114 -13.47 12.36 10.18
CA MET A 114 -14.22 11.76 9.09
C MET A 114 -14.19 12.60 7.81
N ALA A 115 -14.37 13.92 7.92
CA ALA A 115 -14.29 14.84 6.79
C ALA A 115 -12.88 14.89 6.17
N LYS A 116 -11.83 14.84 7.00
CA LYS A 116 -10.42 14.81 6.54
C LYS A 116 -10.10 13.51 5.80
N GLU A 117 -10.51 12.38 6.37
CA GLU A 117 -10.29 11.03 5.80
C GLU A 117 -11.30 10.68 4.71
N ARG A 118 -12.29 11.55 4.44
CA ARG A 118 -13.37 11.37 3.45
C ARG A 118 -14.20 10.12 3.68
N ILE A 119 -14.48 9.81 4.94
CA ILE A 119 -15.27 8.64 5.36
C ILE A 119 -16.65 9.07 5.83
N THR A 120 -17.65 8.33 5.39
CA THR A 120 -19.05 8.53 5.75
C THR A 120 -19.44 7.72 6.99
N LYS A 121 -20.52 8.13 7.66
CA LYS A 121 -21.12 7.35 8.76
C LYS A 121 -21.57 5.97 8.31
N GLU A 122 -21.97 5.83 7.05
CA GLU A 122 -22.45 4.58 6.47
C GLU A 122 -21.32 3.57 6.32
N GLU A 123 -20.14 4.00 5.89
CA GLU A 123 -18.94 3.16 5.83
C GLU A 123 -18.53 2.68 7.23
N ILE A 124 -18.55 3.55 8.23
CA ILE A 124 -18.28 3.17 9.63
C ILE A 124 -19.28 2.13 10.12
N LYS A 125 -20.58 2.36 9.92
CA LYS A 125 -21.64 1.41 10.29
C LYS A 125 -21.50 0.08 9.53
N SER A 126 -21.07 0.12 8.28
CA SER A 126 -20.81 -1.08 7.48
C SER A 126 -19.66 -1.90 8.06
N ALA A 127 -18.55 -1.24 8.43
CA ALA A 127 -17.43 -1.90 9.08
C ALA A 127 -17.81 -2.51 10.43
N ILE A 128 -18.58 -1.79 11.26
CA ILE A 128 -19.10 -2.30 12.54
C ILE A 128 -19.90 -3.60 12.33
N ARG A 129 -20.79 -3.63 11.32
CA ARG A 129 -21.56 -4.84 10.98
C ARG A 129 -20.67 -5.97 10.46
N ALA A 130 -19.68 -5.65 9.62
CA ALA A 130 -18.72 -6.63 9.11
C ALA A 130 -17.88 -7.26 10.23
N SER A 131 -17.62 -6.51 11.30
CA SER A 131 -16.97 -7.01 12.52
C SER A 131 -17.90 -7.78 13.47
N GLY A 132 -19.19 -7.94 13.12
CA GLY A 132 -20.15 -8.75 13.87
C GLY A 132 -20.97 -8.00 14.92
N PHE A 133 -20.83 -6.68 15.04
CA PHE A 133 -21.60 -5.87 15.99
C PHE A 133 -22.89 -5.33 15.35
N CYS A 134 -24.00 -5.41 16.08
CA CYS A 134 -25.29 -4.90 15.62
C CYS A 134 -25.65 -3.53 16.24
N ASN A 135 -25.08 -3.21 17.41
CA ASN A 135 -25.37 -1.98 18.12
C ASN A 135 -24.12 -1.10 18.29
N LEU A 136 -24.28 0.20 18.09
CA LEU A 136 -23.22 1.19 18.31
C LEU A 136 -22.77 1.27 19.79
N SER A 137 -23.63 0.88 20.73
CA SER A 137 -23.32 0.86 22.16
C SER A 137 -22.27 -0.19 22.55
N GLU A 138 -22.11 -1.24 21.75
CA GLU A 138 -21.13 -2.32 21.97
C GLU A 138 -19.74 -1.94 21.43
N VAL A 139 -19.65 -0.87 20.63
CA VAL A 139 -18.43 -0.40 19.99
C VAL A 139 -17.79 0.68 20.86
N GLY A 140 -16.54 0.47 21.25
CA GLY A 140 -15.74 1.45 22.00
C GLY A 140 -15.07 2.46 21.07
N ALA A 141 -14.51 1.99 19.95
CA ALA A 141 -13.85 2.85 18.98
C ALA A 141 -13.88 2.26 17.57
N VAL A 142 -13.82 3.13 16.56
CA VAL A 142 -13.49 2.76 15.18
C VAL A 142 -12.32 3.61 14.72
N ILE A 143 -11.30 2.94 14.22
CA ILE A 143 -10.03 3.55 13.80
C ILE A 143 -9.82 3.25 12.32
N MET A 144 -9.52 4.28 11.55
CA MET A 144 -8.96 4.13 10.21
C MET A 144 -7.49 3.79 10.34
N GLU A 145 -7.07 2.65 9.82
CA GLU A 145 -5.68 2.22 9.80
C GLU A 145 -4.92 2.85 8.63
N ALA A 146 -3.58 2.77 8.65
CA ALA A 146 -2.73 3.37 7.62
C ALA A 146 -2.94 2.78 6.20
N ASP A 147 -3.47 1.57 6.12
CA ASP A 147 -3.82 0.86 4.88
C ASP A 147 -5.26 1.11 4.42
N ALA A 148 -5.91 2.14 4.99
CA ALA A 148 -7.32 2.49 4.76
C ALA A 148 -8.33 1.41 5.20
N THR A 149 -7.91 0.44 6.02
CA THR A 149 -8.84 -0.51 6.64
C THR A 149 -9.46 0.08 7.89
N LEU A 150 -10.69 -0.36 8.21
CA LEU A 150 -11.40 0.07 9.41
C LEU A 150 -11.25 -1.00 10.49
N SER A 151 -10.62 -0.63 11.60
CA SER A 151 -10.50 -1.46 12.80
C SER A 151 -11.60 -1.09 13.80
N VAL A 152 -12.35 -2.08 14.28
CA VAL A 152 -13.46 -1.90 15.22
C VAL A 152 -13.08 -2.51 16.55
N LEU A 153 -13.09 -1.69 17.60
CA LEU A 153 -12.77 -2.11 18.97
C LEU A 153 -14.05 -2.20 19.80
N GLN A 154 -14.22 -3.33 20.49
CA GLN A 154 -15.33 -3.52 21.41
C GLN A 154 -15.18 -2.64 22.65
N LYS A 155 -16.29 -2.13 23.15
CA LYS A 155 -16.34 -1.40 24.42
C LYS A 155 -16.02 -2.36 25.57
N THR A 156 -14.91 -2.12 26.26
CA THR A 156 -14.46 -2.92 27.41
C THR A 156 -14.27 -1.99 28.61
N ASP A 157 -14.52 -2.46 29.84
CA ASP A 157 -14.36 -1.66 31.08
C ASP A 157 -12.92 -1.21 31.36
N ASN A 158 -11.94 -1.89 30.76
CA ASN A 158 -10.54 -1.55 30.86
C ASN A 158 -10.10 -0.81 29.60
N ARG A 159 -9.65 0.45 29.71
CA ARG A 159 -9.17 1.23 28.56
C ARG A 159 -7.99 0.50 27.90
N PRO A 160 -8.12 0.04 26.64
CA PRO A 160 -7.00 -0.59 25.98
C PRO A 160 -5.94 0.48 25.68
N GLY A 161 -4.69 0.26 26.14
CA GLY A 161 -3.55 1.15 25.89
C GLY A 161 -3.20 1.38 24.41
N LEU A 162 -3.88 0.65 23.50
CA LEU A 162 -3.79 0.82 22.05
C LEU A 162 -4.38 2.16 21.54
N LEU A 163 -5.15 2.87 22.35
CA LEU A 163 -5.73 4.17 21.98
C LEU A 163 -4.74 5.34 22.12
N ASP A 164 -3.63 5.16 22.85
CA ASP A 164 -2.64 6.22 23.10
C ASP A 164 -1.85 6.61 21.83
N GLU A 165 -1.85 5.73 20.82
CA GLU A 165 -1.17 5.96 19.53
C GLU A 165 -2.07 6.63 18.48
N VAL A 166 -3.37 6.74 18.74
CA VAL A 166 -4.37 7.26 17.79
C VAL A 166 -4.66 8.72 18.11
N ARG A 167 -4.63 9.59 17.09
CA ARG A 167 -4.76 11.04 17.25
C ARG A 167 -6.01 11.60 16.59
#